data_AF-A0A0S8CBH6-F1
#
_entry.id   AF-A0A0S8CBH6-F1
#
_cell.length_a   1.000
_cell.length_b   1.000
_cell.length_c   1.000
_cell.angle_alpha   90.00
_cell.angle_beta   90.00
_cell.angle_gamma   90.00
#
_symmetry.space_group_name_H-M   'P 1'
#
loop_
_entity.id
_entity.type
_entity.pdbx_description
1 polymer ?
#
loop_
_entity_poly.entity_id
_entity_poly.type
_entity_poly.pdbx_seq_one_letter_code
_entity_poly.pdbx_strand_id
1 'polypeptide(L)'
;MVVDFHTHIFPPQVRERREDYLRRDSAFAEMYAHPRAQIATAEELLASMEEAEVDTSVVLGFAWSEQELCREHNEYLLETADRSDGRLIPFCAIQPRASDDALVEIERCVRGGARGLGELRPESQGYSLDQGAGDVLAGAALRHELVLLFHVSEPVGHTYPGKSGLALDAFYRFVSCHQGLMAVGAHWAGGLPFYALMPEVKEALASVYVDTAATPFLYGPAVYRQVAELMG
;
A
#
# COMPACT_ATOMS: atom_id res chain seq x y z
N MET A 1 -8.29 -14.55 -15.24
CA MET A 1 -8.30 -13.29 -14.49
C MET A 1 -7.07 -13.25 -13.61
N VAL A 2 -6.09 -12.47 -14.01
CA VAL A 2 -4.86 -12.15 -13.29
C VAL A 2 -5.00 -10.73 -12.74
N VAL A 3 -4.81 -10.58 -11.43
CA VAL A 3 -4.85 -9.29 -10.76
C VAL A 3 -3.47 -8.99 -10.20
N ASP A 4 -2.89 -7.88 -10.63
CA ASP A 4 -1.71 -7.32 -9.98
C ASP A 4 -2.15 -6.38 -8.85
N PHE A 5 -2.02 -6.83 -7.60
CA PHE A 5 -2.54 -6.12 -6.44
C PHE A 5 -1.62 -4.99 -5.95
N HIS A 6 -0.41 -4.84 -6.50
CA HIS A 6 0.56 -3.89 -5.95
C HIS A 6 1.34 -3.20 -7.07
N THR A 7 0.77 -2.13 -7.59
CA THR A 7 1.43 -1.28 -8.59
C THR A 7 1.50 0.17 -8.13
N HIS A 8 2.65 0.81 -8.33
CA HIS A 8 2.81 2.24 -8.09
C HIS A 8 2.86 2.97 -9.41
N ILE A 9 1.93 3.89 -9.62
CA ILE A 9 1.97 4.88 -10.69
C ILE A 9 1.99 6.27 -10.06
N PHE A 10 2.47 7.27 -10.79
CA PHE A 10 2.57 8.63 -10.31
C PHE A 10 2.07 9.62 -11.37
N PRO A 11 1.55 10.78 -10.95
CA PRO A 11 1.31 11.89 -11.86
C PRO A 11 2.59 12.20 -12.67
N PRO A 12 2.51 12.45 -13.99
CA PRO A 12 3.69 12.71 -14.82
C PRO A 12 4.60 13.82 -14.28
N GLN A 13 4.02 14.81 -13.59
CA GLN A 13 4.73 15.94 -13.00
C GLN A 13 5.69 15.52 -11.88
N VAL A 14 5.45 14.39 -11.20
CA VAL A 14 6.37 13.82 -10.20
C VAL A 14 7.66 13.38 -10.87
N ARG A 15 7.57 12.80 -12.08
CA ARG A 15 8.73 12.41 -12.89
C ARG A 15 9.44 13.63 -13.47
N GLU A 16 8.69 14.58 -14.03
CA GLU A 16 9.23 15.79 -14.66
C GLU A 16 9.93 16.71 -13.66
N ARG A 17 9.38 16.82 -12.45
CA ARG A 17 9.90 17.67 -11.37
C ARG A 17 10.52 16.85 -10.24
N ARG A 18 11.11 15.69 -10.56
CA ARG A 18 11.64 14.72 -9.59
C ARG A 18 12.45 15.37 -8.47
N GLU A 19 13.40 16.24 -8.81
CA GLU A 19 14.27 16.92 -7.83
C GLU A 19 13.50 17.78 -6.82
N ASP A 20 12.33 18.32 -7.19
CA ASP A 20 11.48 19.07 -6.27
C ASP A 20 10.81 18.13 -5.27
N TYR A 21 10.26 17.01 -5.74
CA TYR A 21 9.64 16.00 -4.87
C TYR A 21 10.67 15.31 -3.96
N LEU A 22 11.89 15.05 -4.45
CA LEU A 22 12.98 14.51 -3.62
C LEU A 22 13.37 15.46 -2.47
N ARG A 23 13.27 16.77 -2.67
CA ARG A 23 13.53 17.75 -1.61
C ARG A 23 12.36 17.91 -0.65
N ARG A 24 11.13 17.72 -1.15
CA ARG A 24 9.89 17.93 -0.40
C ARG A 24 9.56 16.75 0.51
N ASP A 25 9.80 15.52 0.07
CA ASP A 25 9.41 14.32 0.81
C ASP A 25 10.58 13.36 1.01
N SER A 26 10.93 13.08 2.27
CA SER A 26 12.06 12.23 2.62
C SER A 26 11.85 10.75 2.28
N ALA A 27 10.61 10.25 2.33
CA ALA A 27 10.32 8.86 1.97
C ALA A 27 10.45 8.69 0.46
N PHE A 28 9.97 9.66 -0.31
CA PHE A 28 10.18 9.70 -1.75
C PHE A 28 11.67 9.81 -2.09
N ALA A 29 12.43 10.63 -1.37
CA ALA A 29 13.87 10.72 -1.52
C ALA A 29 14.57 9.37 -1.29
N GLU A 30 14.20 8.65 -0.24
CA GLU A 30 14.78 7.35 0.08
C GLU A 30 14.61 6.34 -1.07
N MET A 31 13.39 6.24 -1.63
CA MET A 31 13.07 5.24 -2.65
C MET A 31 13.44 5.67 -4.08
N TYR A 32 13.36 6.97 -4.36
CA TYR A 32 13.45 7.51 -5.72
C TYR A 32 14.63 8.47 -5.93
N ALA A 33 15.61 8.60 -5.03
CA ALA A 33 16.80 9.43 -5.31
C ALA A 33 17.70 8.86 -6.42
N HIS A 34 17.79 7.53 -6.56
CA HIS A 34 18.67 6.95 -7.56
C HIS A 34 18.10 7.20 -8.97
N PRO A 35 18.84 7.80 -9.94
CA PRO A 35 18.31 8.18 -11.26
C PRO A 35 17.69 7.05 -12.12
N ARG A 36 17.91 5.79 -11.72
CA ARG A 36 17.41 4.59 -12.39
C ARG A 36 16.12 4.06 -11.75
N ALA A 37 15.74 4.54 -10.56
CA ALA A 37 14.43 4.28 -10.00
C ALA A 37 13.38 4.90 -10.95
N GLN A 38 12.49 4.04 -11.43
CA GLN A 38 11.48 4.36 -12.42
C GLN A 38 10.28 5.00 -11.73
N ILE A 39 9.70 6.03 -12.35
CA ILE A 39 8.46 6.64 -11.93
C ILE A 39 7.48 6.40 -13.08
N ALA A 40 6.64 5.38 -12.91
CA ALA A 40 5.72 4.92 -13.95
C ALA A 40 4.44 5.77 -13.98
N THR A 41 3.87 5.89 -15.18
CA THR A 41 2.56 6.51 -15.44
C THR A 41 1.50 5.42 -15.68
N ALA A 42 0.22 5.78 -15.62
CA ALA A 42 -0.90 4.90 -15.93
C ALA A 42 -0.80 4.31 -17.34
N GLU A 43 -0.37 5.10 -18.33
CA GLU A 43 -0.21 4.64 -19.72
C GLU A 43 0.88 3.56 -19.84
N GLU A 44 2.00 3.74 -19.12
CA GLU A 44 3.08 2.75 -19.07
C GLU A 44 2.64 1.48 -18.34
N LEU A 45 1.88 1.61 -17.24
CA LEU A 45 1.30 0.46 -16.54
C LEU A 45 0.34 -0.31 -17.45
N LEU A 46 -0.59 0.36 -18.13
CA LEU A 46 -1.55 -0.29 -19.04
C LEU A 46 -0.83 -1.02 -20.18
N ALA A 47 0.23 -0.44 -20.75
CA ALA A 47 1.05 -1.12 -21.76
C ALA A 47 1.75 -2.37 -21.19
N SER A 48 2.29 -2.26 -19.97
CA SER A 48 2.89 -3.40 -19.26
C SER A 48 1.86 -4.49 -18.96
N MET A 49 0.61 -4.13 -18.63
CA MET A 49 -0.47 -5.07 -18.39
C MET A 49 -0.83 -5.85 -19.66
N GLU A 50 -0.85 -5.21 -20.83
CA GLU A 50 -1.05 -5.90 -22.12
C GLU A 50 0.06 -6.92 -22.40
N GLU A 51 1.32 -6.54 -22.19
CA GLU A 51 2.46 -7.42 -22.43
C GLU A 51 2.48 -8.62 -21.48
N ALA A 52 2.09 -8.41 -20.22
CA ALA A 52 2.10 -9.41 -19.18
C ALA A 52 0.78 -10.20 -19.03
N GLU A 53 -0.22 -9.93 -19.89
CA GLU A 53 -1.56 -10.52 -19.81
C GLU A 53 -2.25 -10.33 -18.45
N VAL A 54 -2.09 -9.15 -17.85
CA VAL A 54 -2.74 -8.76 -16.58
C VAL A 54 -4.09 -8.11 -16.87
N ASP A 55 -5.16 -8.69 -16.33
CA ASP A 55 -6.53 -8.22 -16.56
C ASP A 55 -6.82 -6.92 -15.78
N THR A 56 -6.32 -6.82 -14.53
CA THR A 56 -6.60 -5.69 -13.64
C THR A 56 -5.41 -5.40 -12.73
N SER A 57 -5.15 -4.12 -12.47
CA SER A 57 -4.12 -3.70 -11.51
C SER A 57 -4.71 -2.80 -10.44
N VAL A 58 -4.29 -3.01 -9.19
CA VAL A 58 -4.54 -2.07 -8.10
C VAL A 58 -3.43 -1.02 -8.13
N VAL A 59 -3.82 0.24 -8.30
CA VAL A 59 -2.91 1.38 -8.40
C VAL A 59 -2.84 2.11 -7.06
N LEU A 60 -1.64 2.15 -6.51
CA LEU A 60 -1.38 2.57 -5.15
C LEU A 60 -0.93 4.02 -5.08
N GLY A 61 -1.51 4.76 -4.14
CA GLY A 61 -1.01 6.04 -3.72
C GLY A 61 0.29 5.88 -2.95
N PHE A 62 1.22 6.81 -3.21
CA PHE A 62 2.45 6.89 -2.44
C PHE A 62 2.20 7.43 -1.03
N ALA A 63 2.96 6.93 -0.06
CA ALA A 63 2.88 7.32 1.35
C ALA A 63 3.45 8.72 1.63
N TRP A 64 2.87 9.75 0.99
CA TRP A 64 3.32 11.13 1.13
C TRP A 64 3.18 11.62 2.57
N SER A 65 4.15 12.43 3.00
CA SER A 65 4.16 13.11 4.29
C SER A 65 3.25 14.34 4.33
N GLU A 66 2.92 14.93 3.18
CA GLU A 66 2.07 16.12 3.07
C GLU A 66 0.69 15.80 2.51
N GLN A 67 -0.36 16.34 3.15
CA GLN A 67 -1.75 16.13 2.72
C GLN A 67 -2.03 16.65 1.31
N GLU A 68 -1.39 17.76 0.90
CA GLU A 68 -1.53 18.30 -0.45
C GLU A 68 -1.04 17.31 -1.51
N LEU A 69 0.11 16.66 -1.27
CA LEU A 69 0.65 15.63 -2.16
C LEU A 69 -0.24 14.38 -2.22
N CYS A 70 -0.84 13.97 -1.09
CA CYS A 70 -1.86 12.93 -1.09
C CYS A 70 -3.01 13.29 -2.02
N ARG A 71 -3.56 14.51 -1.90
CA ARG A 71 -4.70 14.98 -2.70
C ARG A 71 -4.39 15.05 -4.19
N GLU A 72 -3.24 15.62 -4.57
CA GLU A 72 -2.76 15.66 -5.95
C GLU A 72 -2.61 14.26 -6.55
N HIS A 73 -2.01 13.34 -5.79
CA HIS A 73 -1.83 11.96 -6.24
C HIS A 73 -3.19 11.26 -6.38
N ASN A 74 -4.09 11.43 -5.42
CA ASN A 74 -5.43 10.83 -5.48
C ASN A 74 -6.25 11.33 -6.65
N GLU A 75 -6.14 12.61 -7.02
CA GLU A 75 -6.79 13.13 -8.23
C GLU A 75 -6.34 12.35 -9.48
N TYR A 76 -5.04 12.13 -9.62
CA TYR A 76 -4.48 11.33 -10.72
C TYR A 76 -4.95 9.86 -10.69
N LEU A 77 -4.91 9.20 -9.53
CA LEU A 77 -5.34 7.79 -9.42
C LEU A 77 -6.83 7.62 -9.75
N LEU A 78 -7.68 8.54 -9.27
CA LEU A 78 -9.12 8.47 -9.52
C LEU A 78 -9.46 8.78 -10.98
N GLU A 79 -8.83 9.79 -11.59
CA GLU A 79 -9.05 10.11 -13.01
C GLU A 79 -8.59 8.98 -13.92
N THR A 80 -7.40 8.41 -13.65
CA THR A 80 -6.86 7.31 -14.46
C THR A 80 -7.70 6.03 -14.30
N ALA A 81 -8.18 5.74 -13.09
CA ALA A 81 -9.09 4.62 -12.84
C ALA A 81 -10.42 4.79 -13.59
N ASP A 82 -11.06 5.96 -13.53
CA ASP A 82 -12.31 6.25 -14.24
C ASP A 82 -12.17 6.03 -15.76
N ARG A 83 -11.01 6.42 -16.31
CA ARG A 83 -10.70 6.28 -17.74
C ARG A 83 -10.23 4.87 -18.15
N SER A 84 -10.03 3.96 -17.21
CA SER A 84 -9.45 2.64 -17.47
C SER A 84 -10.46 1.55 -17.83
N ASP A 85 -11.76 1.86 -17.86
CA ASP A 85 -12.84 0.88 -18.06
C ASP A 85 -12.78 -0.29 -17.06
N GLY A 86 -12.47 0.03 -15.80
CA GLY A 86 -12.38 -0.93 -14.70
C GLY A 86 -11.08 -1.73 -14.63
N ARG A 87 -10.10 -1.46 -15.50
CA ARG A 87 -8.80 -2.14 -15.49
C ARG A 87 -7.88 -1.68 -14.37
N LEU A 88 -8.06 -0.47 -13.87
CA LEU A 88 -7.30 0.08 -12.75
C LEU A 88 -8.23 0.31 -11.55
N ILE A 89 -7.83 -0.23 -10.39
CA ILE A 89 -8.57 -0.09 -9.13
C ILE A 89 -7.78 0.85 -8.21
N PRO A 90 -8.32 2.03 -7.85
CA PRO A 90 -7.56 3.03 -7.11
C PRO A 90 -7.54 2.75 -5.62
N PHE A 91 -6.33 2.68 -5.06
CA PHE A 91 -6.06 2.75 -3.63
C PHE A 91 -5.43 4.11 -3.35
N CYS A 92 -6.14 4.96 -2.61
CA CYS A 92 -5.73 6.35 -2.44
C CYS A 92 -4.70 6.53 -1.32
N ALA A 93 -3.81 7.51 -1.50
CA ALA A 93 -2.89 7.99 -0.48
C ALA A 93 -3.62 8.85 0.54
N ILE A 94 -3.36 8.64 1.83
CA ILE A 94 -3.91 9.47 2.91
C ILE A 94 -2.78 9.83 3.86
N GLN A 95 -2.82 11.06 4.40
CA GLN A 95 -1.98 11.49 5.51
C GLN A 95 -2.82 11.56 6.80
N PRO A 96 -2.82 10.51 7.65
CA PRO A 96 -3.66 10.45 8.86
C PRO A 96 -3.41 11.59 9.85
N ARG A 97 -2.22 12.21 9.83
CA ARG A 97 -1.90 13.36 10.68
C ARG A 97 -2.62 14.65 10.30
N ALA A 98 -3.26 14.68 9.13
CA ALA A 98 -4.10 15.80 8.72
C ALA A 98 -5.45 15.83 9.46
N SER A 99 -5.72 14.86 10.36
CA SER A 99 -6.91 14.82 11.22
C SER A 99 -8.20 14.89 10.39
N ASP A 100 -9.07 15.88 10.61
CA ASP A 100 -10.35 16.03 9.90
C ASP A 100 -10.17 16.14 8.38
N ASP A 101 -9.08 16.77 7.91
CA ASP A 101 -8.79 16.87 6.47
C ASP A 101 -8.50 15.49 5.84
N ALA A 102 -7.95 14.56 6.61
CA ALA A 102 -7.75 13.18 6.16
C ALA A 102 -9.09 12.47 5.96
N LEU A 103 -10.04 12.66 6.88
CA LEU A 103 -11.39 12.09 6.78
C LEU A 103 -12.17 12.67 5.60
N VAL A 104 -12.11 13.98 5.40
CA VAL A 104 -12.72 14.65 4.23
C VAL A 104 -12.14 14.09 2.94
N GLU A 105 -10.83 13.85 2.89
CA GLU A 105 -10.17 13.29 1.72
C GLU A 105 -10.54 11.82 1.48
N ILE A 106 -10.66 11.00 2.54
CA ILE A 106 -11.17 9.62 2.41
C ILE A 106 -12.58 9.63 1.82
N GLU A 107 -13.49 10.48 2.31
CA GLU A 107 -14.84 10.59 1.76
C GLU A 107 -14.83 10.99 0.27
N ARG A 108 -13.96 11.93 -0.11
CA ARG A 108 -13.79 12.34 -1.51
C ARG A 108 -13.31 11.17 -2.36
N CYS A 109 -12.32 10.42 -1.89
CA CYS A 109 -11.77 9.26 -2.59
C CYS A 109 -12.82 8.15 -2.76
N VAL A 110 -13.59 7.85 -1.71
CA VAL A 110 -14.70 6.87 -1.76
C VAL A 110 -15.73 7.29 -2.81
N ARG A 111 -16.15 8.56 -2.82
CA ARG A 111 -17.08 9.09 -3.84
C ARG A 111 -16.49 9.04 -5.26
N GLY A 112 -15.18 9.16 -5.38
CA GLY A 112 -14.45 9.03 -6.64
C GLY A 112 -14.22 7.59 -7.11
N GLY A 113 -14.62 6.58 -6.33
CA GLY A 113 -14.48 5.18 -6.72
C GLY A 113 -13.31 4.42 -6.10
N ALA A 114 -12.60 5.00 -5.12
CA ALA A 114 -11.59 4.28 -4.35
C ALA A 114 -12.14 2.99 -3.75
N ARG A 115 -11.29 1.95 -3.72
CA ARG A 115 -11.58 0.65 -3.11
C ARG A 115 -10.67 0.31 -1.94
N GLY A 116 -9.62 1.10 -1.75
CA GLY A 116 -8.74 0.96 -0.63
C GLY A 116 -7.92 2.20 -0.37
N LEU A 117 -7.09 2.13 0.66
CA LEU A 117 -6.09 3.13 1.01
C LEU A 117 -4.72 2.48 1.06
N GLY A 118 -3.72 3.16 0.52
CA GLY A 118 -2.33 2.74 0.58
C GLY A 118 -1.60 2.77 -0.76
N GLU A 119 -0.31 2.43 -0.78
CA GLU A 119 0.44 1.79 0.31
C GLU A 119 0.66 2.72 1.52
N LEU A 120 0.17 2.32 2.70
CA LEU A 120 0.33 3.06 3.95
C LEU A 120 1.69 2.74 4.59
N ARG A 121 2.40 3.78 5.04
CA ARG A 121 3.70 3.65 5.73
C ARG A 121 3.71 4.53 6.98
N PRO A 122 3.18 4.03 8.11
CA PRO A 122 3.03 4.80 9.35
C PRO A 122 4.28 5.57 9.77
N GLU A 123 5.44 4.91 9.79
CA GLU A 123 6.72 5.48 10.21
C GLU A 123 7.16 6.59 9.26
N SER A 124 7.09 6.35 7.95
CA SER A 124 7.46 7.33 6.91
C SER A 124 6.53 8.55 6.92
N GLN A 125 5.26 8.36 7.28
CA GLN A 125 4.25 9.42 7.35
C GLN A 125 4.15 10.05 8.76
N GLY A 126 4.93 9.55 9.73
CA GLY A 126 5.11 10.09 11.06
C GLY A 126 3.97 9.82 12.06
N TYR A 127 3.23 8.72 11.89
CA TYR A 127 2.17 8.30 12.81
C TYR A 127 2.38 6.85 13.29
N SER A 128 1.69 6.47 14.37
CA SER A 128 1.69 5.10 14.90
C SER A 128 0.34 4.44 14.67
N LEU A 129 0.33 3.14 14.41
CA LEU A 129 -0.89 2.33 14.38
C LEU A 129 -1.43 2.00 15.76
N ASP A 130 -0.58 2.03 16.79
CA ASP A 130 -0.98 1.65 18.16
C ASP A 130 -1.83 2.75 18.84
N GLN A 131 -1.93 3.96 18.29
CA GLN A 131 -2.69 5.07 18.90
C GLN A 131 -3.32 6.01 17.86
N GLY A 132 -4.61 6.31 18.01
CA GLY A 132 -5.30 7.46 17.40
C GLY A 132 -5.48 7.36 15.87
N ALA A 133 -4.39 7.51 15.11
CA ALA A 133 -4.41 7.45 13.65
C ALA A 133 -4.81 6.06 13.14
N GLY A 134 -4.35 4.99 13.81
CA GLY A 134 -4.76 3.61 13.51
C GLY A 134 -6.27 3.41 13.64
N ASP A 135 -6.86 3.84 14.76
CA ASP A 135 -8.30 3.71 15.02
C ASP A 135 -9.14 4.51 14.02
N VAL A 136 -8.66 5.72 13.66
CA VAL A 136 -9.31 6.57 12.65
C VAL A 136 -9.30 5.89 11.27
N LEU A 137 -8.16 5.34 10.85
CA LEU A 137 -8.04 4.59 9.60
C LEU A 137 -8.95 3.36 9.58
N ALA A 138 -8.91 2.55 10.64
CA ALA A 138 -9.74 1.36 10.76
C ALA A 138 -11.23 1.71 10.77
N GLY A 139 -11.64 2.74 11.51
CA GLY A 139 -13.02 3.21 11.58
C GLY A 139 -13.53 3.72 10.23
N ALA A 140 -12.69 4.45 9.49
CA ALA A 140 -13.03 4.91 8.14
C ALA A 140 -13.13 3.73 7.16
N ALA A 141 -12.20 2.78 7.22
CA ALA A 141 -12.19 1.61 6.37
C ALA A 141 -13.41 0.71 6.59
N LEU A 142 -13.78 0.43 7.84
CA LEU A 142 -14.97 -0.34 8.18
C LEU A 142 -16.25 0.37 7.73
N ARG A 143 -16.34 1.71 7.89
CA ARG A 143 -17.51 2.50 7.48
C ARG A 143 -17.74 2.48 5.97
N HIS A 144 -16.65 2.49 5.20
CA HIS A 144 -16.69 2.63 3.75
C HIS A 144 -16.34 1.33 3.00
N GLU A 145 -16.20 0.22 3.72
CA GLU A 145 -15.81 -1.10 3.18
C GLU A 145 -14.51 -1.04 2.37
N LEU A 146 -13.56 -0.20 2.80
CA LEU A 146 -12.25 -0.05 2.16
C LEU A 146 -11.27 -1.12 2.62
N VAL A 147 -10.39 -1.52 1.71
CA VAL A 147 -9.22 -2.34 2.04
C VAL A 147 -8.06 -1.44 2.44
N LEU A 148 -7.35 -1.77 3.52
CA LEU A 148 -6.13 -1.06 3.91
C LEU A 148 -4.89 -1.87 3.50
N LEU A 149 -4.04 -1.30 2.65
CA LEU A 149 -2.75 -1.89 2.29
C LEU A 149 -1.63 -1.21 3.06
N PHE A 150 -0.83 -1.99 3.77
CA PHE A 150 0.35 -1.51 4.51
C PHE A 150 1.62 -2.09 3.92
N HIS A 151 2.65 -1.25 3.79
CA HIS A 151 4.01 -1.78 3.73
C HIS A 151 4.30 -2.50 5.05
N VAL A 152 4.81 -3.73 5.02
CA VAL A 152 5.23 -4.43 6.23
C VAL A 152 6.64 -4.97 6.02
N SER A 153 7.54 -4.58 6.92
CA SER A 153 8.96 -4.90 6.80
C SER A 153 9.30 -6.20 7.52
N GLU A 154 10.06 -7.07 6.86
CA GLU A 154 10.62 -8.25 7.49
C GLU A 154 11.74 -7.86 8.49
N PRO A 155 11.76 -8.45 9.70
CA PRO A 155 12.68 -8.02 10.77
C PRO A 155 14.13 -8.52 10.60
N VAL A 156 14.41 -9.28 9.54
CA VAL A 156 15.69 -9.99 9.31
C VAL A 156 16.18 -9.77 7.87
N GLY A 157 17.32 -10.36 7.51
CA GLY A 157 17.85 -10.27 6.14
C GLY A 157 18.68 -9.01 5.89
N HIS A 158 18.78 -8.61 4.62
CA HIS A 158 19.63 -7.50 4.18
C HIS A 158 18.92 -6.15 4.27
N THR A 159 19.68 -5.06 4.24
CA THR A 159 19.15 -3.69 4.21
C THR A 159 18.98 -3.22 2.76
N TYR A 160 17.87 -2.54 2.46
CA TYR A 160 17.59 -1.91 1.18
C TYR A 160 16.81 -0.59 1.37
N PRO A 161 16.86 0.36 0.41
CA PRO A 161 16.07 1.59 0.48
C PRO A 161 14.57 1.30 0.58
N GLY A 162 13.88 1.95 1.52
CA GLY A 162 12.46 1.72 1.77
C GLY A 162 12.16 0.54 2.71
N LYS A 163 13.18 -0.22 3.17
CA LYS A 163 12.98 -1.29 4.17
C LYS A 163 12.51 -0.73 5.51
N SER A 164 13.03 0.44 5.91
CA SER A 164 12.59 1.11 7.13
C SER A 164 11.11 1.44 7.01
N GLY A 165 10.30 0.95 7.96
CA GLY A 165 8.85 1.03 7.88
C GLY A 165 8.19 0.20 8.98
N LEU A 166 6.93 -0.17 8.74
CA LEU A 166 6.09 -0.82 9.73
C LEU A 166 6.64 -2.20 10.08
N ALA A 167 6.99 -2.36 11.35
CA ALA A 167 7.41 -3.65 11.86
C ALA A 167 6.24 -4.65 11.87
N LEU A 168 6.54 -5.91 11.55
CA LEU A 168 5.57 -7.01 11.51
C LEU A 168 4.72 -7.10 12.79
N ASP A 169 5.32 -6.88 13.96
CA ASP A 169 4.62 -6.97 15.25
C ASP A 169 3.61 -5.82 15.45
N ALA A 170 3.91 -4.63 14.95
CA ALA A 170 2.99 -3.49 14.95
C ALA A 170 1.81 -3.73 13.98
N PHE A 171 2.08 -4.27 12.78
CA PHE A 171 1.01 -4.68 11.87
C PHE A 171 0.11 -5.76 12.50
N TYR A 172 0.70 -6.80 13.10
CA TYR A 172 -0.02 -7.86 13.80
C TYR A 172 -0.90 -7.32 14.93
N ARG A 173 -0.39 -6.43 15.79
CA ARG A 173 -1.19 -5.79 16.84
C ARG A 173 -2.36 -5.01 16.27
N PHE A 174 -2.13 -4.22 15.22
CA PHE A 174 -3.16 -3.43 14.57
C PHE A 174 -4.32 -4.30 14.06
N VAL A 175 -4.04 -5.36 13.29
CA VAL A 175 -5.08 -6.24 12.75
C VAL A 175 -5.75 -7.07 13.86
N SER A 176 -5.02 -7.42 14.92
CA SER A 176 -5.59 -8.12 16.09
C SER A 176 -6.63 -7.27 16.81
N CYS A 177 -6.39 -5.96 16.94
CA CYS A 177 -7.31 -5.02 17.60
C CYS A 177 -8.54 -4.67 16.74
N HIS A 178 -8.49 -4.86 15.43
CA HIS A 178 -9.51 -4.42 14.47
C HIS A 178 -10.10 -5.59 13.69
N GLN A 179 -10.70 -6.55 14.40
CA GLN A 179 -11.33 -7.72 13.78
C GLN A 179 -12.41 -7.33 12.76
N GLY A 180 -12.43 -8.02 11.62
CA GLY A 180 -13.35 -7.74 10.49
C GLY A 180 -12.87 -6.66 9.52
N LEU A 181 -11.75 -5.98 9.81
CA LEU A 181 -11.08 -5.10 8.86
C LEU A 181 -10.40 -5.91 7.76
N MET A 182 -10.66 -5.59 6.49
CA MET A 182 -9.89 -6.12 5.37
C MET A 182 -8.56 -5.38 5.27
N ALA A 183 -7.49 -6.04 5.68
CA ALA A 183 -6.13 -5.51 5.61
C ALA A 183 -5.25 -6.37 4.71
N VAL A 184 -4.34 -5.73 3.98
CA VAL A 184 -3.32 -6.40 3.17
C VAL A 184 -1.96 -5.98 3.70
N GLY A 185 -1.12 -6.94 4.04
CA GLY A 185 0.29 -6.69 4.35
C GLY A 185 1.15 -6.95 3.11
N ALA A 186 1.81 -5.92 2.62
CA ALA A 186 2.70 -6.03 1.47
C ALA A 186 3.91 -6.91 1.78
N HIS A 187 4.51 -7.47 0.74
CA HIS A 187 5.77 -8.23 0.81
C HIS A 187 5.66 -9.41 1.76
N TRP A 188 4.61 -10.22 1.60
CA TRP A 188 4.29 -11.33 2.51
C TRP A 188 4.01 -10.91 3.95
N ALA A 189 3.52 -9.68 4.16
CA ALA A 189 3.33 -9.07 5.48
C ALA A 189 4.57 -9.16 6.38
N GLY A 190 5.76 -8.96 5.82
CA GLY A 190 7.04 -9.09 6.54
C GLY A 190 7.34 -10.50 7.06
N GLY A 191 6.65 -11.53 6.54
CA GLY A 191 6.74 -12.92 6.98
C GLY A 191 5.73 -13.35 8.05
N LEU A 192 4.70 -12.54 8.34
CA LEU A 192 3.66 -12.89 9.30
C LEU A 192 2.98 -14.26 9.04
N PRO A 193 2.75 -14.70 7.79
CA PRO A 193 2.19 -16.02 7.52
C PRO A 193 2.97 -17.20 8.12
N PHE A 194 4.29 -17.08 8.32
CA PHE A 194 5.10 -18.14 8.93
C PHE A 194 4.76 -18.41 10.40
N TYR A 195 4.02 -17.50 11.03
CA TYR A 195 3.53 -17.64 12.40
C TYR A 195 2.08 -18.15 12.46
N ALA A 196 1.43 -18.43 11.32
CA ALA A 196 0.01 -18.81 11.25
C ALA A 196 -0.35 -20.15 11.94
N LEU A 197 0.64 -20.94 12.35
CA LEU A 197 0.42 -22.15 13.17
C LEU A 197 0.19 -21.83 14.66
N MET A 198 0.43 -20.59 15.10
CA MET A 198 0.05 -20.12 16.43
C MET A 198 -1.44 -19.76 16.42
N PRO A 199 -2.26 -20.28 17.36
CA PRO A 199 -3.71 -20.07 17.35
C PRO A 199 -4.13 -18.59 17.28
N GLU A 200 -3.47 -17.73 18.05
CA GLU A 200 -3.76 -16.30 18.12
C GLU A 200 -3.42 -15.58 16.82
N VAL A 201 -2.32 -15.98 16.17
CA VAL A 201 -1.93 -15.42 14.87
C VAL A 201 -2.88 -15.88 13.78
N LYS A 202 -3.28 -17.15 13.80
CA LYS A 202 -4.28 -17.68 12.86
C LYS A 202 -5.59 -16.92 12.94
N GLU A 203 -6.04 -16.63 14.16
CA GLU A 203 -7.26 -15.84 14.39
C GLU A 203 -7.11 -14.43 13.85
N ALA A 204 -6.00 -13.74 14.14
CA ALA A 204 -5.74 -12.40 13.63
C ALA A 204 -5.64 -12.34 12.09
N LEU A 205 -5.18 -13.41 11.45
CA LEU A 205 -5.05 -13.50 9.99
C LEU A 205 -6.36 -13.81 9.25
N ALA A 206 -7.47 -14.07 9.96
CA ALA A 206 -8.73 -14.48 9.34
C ALA A 206 -9.33 -13.46 8.36
N SER A 207 -8.98 -12.16 8.47
CA SER A 207 -9.39 -11.09 7.56
C SER A 207 -8.21 -10.36 6.91
N VAL A 208 -7.02 -10.98 6.96
CA VAL A 208 -5.77 -10.40 6.45
C VAL A 208 -5.34 -11.14 5.19
N TYR A 209 -5.01 -10.36 4.18
CA TYR A 209 -4.39 -10.82 2.95
C TYR A 209 -2.91 -10.42 2.93
N VAL A 210 -2.13 -11.08 2.08
CA VAL A 210 -0.75 -10.72 1.82
C VAL A 210 -0.52 -10.68 0.33
N ASP A 211 0.25 -9.71 -0.14
CA ASP A 211 0.68 -9.69 -1.54
C ASP A 211 2.01 -10.42 -1.72
N THR A 212 2.38 -10.57 -2.99
CA THR A 212 3.62 -11.23 -3.42
C THR A 212 4.64 -10.24 -3.99
N ALA A 213 4.44 -8.94 -3.76
CA ALA A 213 5.29 -7.89 -4.29
C ALA A 213 6.72 -8.03 -3.77
N ALA A 214 7.70 -7.68 -4.61
CA ALA A 214 9.13 -7.78 -4.33
C ALA A 214 9.67 -9.19 -4.02
N THR A 215 8.88 -10.26 -4.23
CA THR A 215 9.31 -11.65 -3.94
C THR A 215 10.71 -11.99 -4.46
N PRO A 216 11.08 -11.73 -5.73
CA PRO A 216 12.40 -12.10 -6.25
C PRO A 216 13.59 -11.42 -5.53
N PHE A 217 13.34 -10.31 -4.82
CA PHE A 217 14.35 -9.59 -4.05
C PHE A 217 14.48 -10.11 -2.62
N LEU A 218 13.43 -10.75 -2.08
CA LEU A 218 13.34 -11.09 -0.66
C LEU A 218 13.36 -12.60 -0.40
N TYR A 219 12.72 -13.40 -1.26
CA TYR A 219 12.48 -14.82 -1.03
C TYR A 219 12.77 -15.67 -2.28
N GLY A 220 13.11 -16.94 -2.05
CA GLY A 220 13.13 -17.94 -3.10
C GLY A 220 11.72 -18.41 -3.47
N PRO A 221 11.53 -19.02 -4.66
CA PRO A 221 10.21 -19.38 -5.19
C PRO A 221 9.44 -20.41 -4.36
N ALA A 222 10.07 -21.08 -3.38
CA ALA A 222 9.37 -21.95 -2.45
C ALA A 222 8.35 -21.20 -1.56
N VAL A 223 8.50 -19.88 -1.40
CA VAL A 223 7.63 -19.05 -0.55
C VAL A 223 6.16 -19.11 -1.00
N TYR A 224 5.90 -19.11 -2.31
CA TYR A 224 4.54 -19.09 -2.85
C TYR A 224 3.70 -20.25 -2.33
N ARG A 225 4.25 -21.48 -2.39
CA ARG A 225 3.55 -22.68 -1.93
C ARG A 225 3.41 -22.70 -0.42
N GLN A 226 4.49 -22.39 0.30
CA GLN A 226 4.52 -22.41 1.77
C GLN A 226 3.49 -21.43 2.36
N VAL A 227 3.46 -20.20 1.86
CA VAL A 227 2.53 -19.19 2.36
C VAL A 227 1.09 -19.53 1.98
N ALA A 228 0.84 -20.03 0.77
CA ALA A 228 -0.50 -20.48 0.39
C ALA A 228 -1.02 -21.60 1.31
N GLU A 229 -0.18 -22.57 1.68
CA GLU A 229 -0.57 -23.63 2.62
C GLU A 229 -0.84 -23.10 4.05
N LEU A 230 -0.12 -22.07 4.47
CA LEU A 230 -0.26 -21.48 5.81
C LEU A 230 -1.47 -20.55 5.94
N MET A 231 -1.79 -19.82 4.87
CA MET A 231 -2.90 -18.86 4.85
C MET A 231 -4.25 -19.53 4.54
N GLY A 232 -4.24 -20.74 3.98
CA GLY A 232 -5.44 -21.49 3.57
C GLY A 232 -6.00 -21.05 2.23
#